data_AF-F0X470-F1
#
_entry.id   AF-F0X470-F1
#
_cell.length_a   1.000
_cell.length_b   1.000
_cell.length_c   1.000
_cell.angle_alpha   90.00
_cell.angle_beta   90.00
_cell.angle_gamma   90.00
#
_symmetry.space_group_name_H-M   'P 1'
#
loop_
_entity.id
_entity.type
_entity.pdbx_description
1 polymer ?
#
loop_
_entity_poly.entity_id
_entity_poly.type
_entity_poly.pdbx_seq_one_letter_code
_entity_poly.pdbx_strand_id
1 'polypeptide(L)'
;MNGKSTGVYSTRTPHRVNRIGISNVKIESISGNRIFISGIDLLNGTPIIDIKPYHICDIIDKEELLCPRWVVDNIEGQFKVSIPNEILNKLDKITEKNGLLSQEKINMHEKKLNELRSFGGKWPFIFFKSRIEFLETVTQSLSYDVRCRQRKINEYGGIYQIRIDSFEIHYKIDEESNKVELTDLDLIVA
;
A
#
# COMPACT_ATOMS: atom_id res chain seq x y z
N MET A 1 16.62 -9.71 -10.13
CA MET A 1 15.47 -10.46 -9.56
C MET A 1 16.01 -11.77 -9.00
N ASN A 2 15.75 -12.08 -7.73
CA ASN A 2 16.39 -13.19 -6.99
C ASN A 2 17.93 -13.19 -7.10
N GLY A 3 18.53 -12.00 -7.01
CA GLY A 3 20.00 -11.81 -7.11
C GLY A 3 20.60 -11.83 -8.52
N LYS A 4 19.85 -12.24 -9.57
CA LYS A 4 20.35 -12.24 -10.96
C LYS A 4 20.12 -10.90 -11.66
N SER A 5 21.10 -10.47 -12.47
CA SER A 5 21.00 -9.29 -13.34
C SER A 5 20.25 -9.64 -14.62
N THR A 6 19.42 -8.69 -15.06
CA THR A 6 18.61 -8.79 -16.29
C THR A 6 18.66 -7.44 -16.99
N GLY A 7 18.62 -7.43 -18.33
CA GLY A 7 18.62 -6.19 -19.11
C GLY A 7 17.44 -5.28 -18.73
N VAL A 8 17.69 -3.97 -18.68
CA VAL A 8 16.71 -2.96 -18.21
C VAL A 8 15.37 -3.06 -18.95
N TYR A 9 15.40 -3.17 -20.28
CA TYR A 9 14.20 -3.25 -21.13
C TYR A 9 13.41 -4.55 -21.00
N SER A 10 14.00 -5.59 -20.42
CA SER A 10 13.31 -6.86 -20.14
C SER A 10 12.62 -6.83 -18.76
N THR A 11 12.66 -5.70 -18.04
CA THR A 11 12.11 -5.56 -16.68
C THR A 11 11.25 -4.32 -16.53
N ARG A 12 10.56 -4.21 -15.39
CA ARG A 12 9.82 -3.01 -14.98
C ARG A 12 10.58 -2.16 -13.94
N THR A 13 11.91 -2.24 -13.90
CA THR A 13 12.72 -1.48 -12.93
C THR A 13 12.46 0.04 -13.01
N PRO A 14 12.42 0.77 -11.88
CA PRO A 14 12.40 2.25 -11.89
C PRO A 14 13.73 2.83 -12.38
N HIS A 15 14.83 2.07 -12.33
CA HIS A 15 16.15 2.47 -12.80
C HIS A 15 16.29 2.31 -14.32
N ARG A 16 15.60 3.16 -15.07
CA ARG A 16 15.60 3.21 -16.55
C ARG A 16 16.03 4.60 -17.04
N VAL A 17 16.45 4.69 -18.31
CA VAL A 17 16.91 5.95 -18.93
C VAL A 17 15.81 7.02 -18.84
N ASN A 18 14.60 6.67 -19.28
CA ASN A 18 13.39 7.50 -19.15
C ASN A 18 12.51 6.95 -18.02
N ARG A 19 12.53 7.58 -16.84
CA ARG A 19 11.87 7.10 -15.61
C ARG A 19 10.35 7.27 -15.62
N ILE A 20 9.70 6.69 -16.62
CA ILE A 20 8.26 6.71 -16.80
C ILE A 20 7.70 5.35 -16.39
N GLY A 21 6.83 5.35 -15.37
CA GLY A 21 6.01 4.22 -14.98
C GLY A 21 4.63 4.28 -15.63
N ILE A 22 3.97 3.12 -15.74
CA ILE A 22 2.60 3.01 -16.24
C ILE A 22 1.84 2.15 -15.25
N SER A 23 0.68 2.64 -14.81
CA SER A 23 -0.18 1.96 -13.86
C SER A 23 -1.61 1.97 -14.39
N ASN A 24 -2.23 0.79 -14.47
CA ASN A 24 -3.65 0.67 -14.75
C ASN A 24 -4.39 0.76 -13.42
N VAL A 25 -5.29 1.74 -13.30
CA VAL A 25 -5.95 2.04 -12.04
C VAL A 25 -7.46 2.04 -12.21
N LYS A 26 -8.17 1.67 -11.14
CA LYS A 26 -9.62 1.78 -11.10
C LYS A 26 -10.00 3.18 -10.66
N ILE A 27 -10.86 3.86 -11.41
CA ILE A 27 -11.45 5.14 -10.99
C ILE A 27 -12.59 4.84 -10.01
N GLU A 28 -12.52 5.43 -8.81
CA GLU A 28 -13.58 5.35 -7.80
C GLU A 28 -14.52 6.55 -7.91
N SER A 29 -13.99 7.75 -8.14
CA SER A 29 -14.79 8.96 -8.36
C SER A 29 -13.97 10.09 -9.00
N ILE A 30 -14.66 11.09 -9.56
CA ILE A 30 -14.06 12.30 -10.12
C ILE A 30 -14.73 13.50 -9.46
N SER A 31 -13.93 14.45 -8.96
CA SER A 31 -14.43 15.68 -8.34
C SER A 31 -13.59 16.88 -8.77
N GLY A 32 -14.14 17.69 -9.68
CA GLY A 32 -13.44 18.85 -10.24
C GLY A 32 -12.14 18.42 -10.94
N ASN A 33 -11.01 18.94 -10.46
CA ASN A 33 -9.67 18.62 -10.98
C ASN A 33 -8.98 17.45 -10.25
N ARG A 34 -9.73 16.61 -9.53
CA ARG A 34 -9.19 15.47 -8.78
C ARG A 34 -9.84 14.17 -9.23
N ILE A 35 -9.02 13.14 -9.38
CA ILE A 35 -9.45 11.77 -9.70
C ILE A 35 -9.08 10.90 -8.51
N PHE A 36 -10.08 10.24 -7.93
CA PHE A 36 -9.88 9.27 -6.85
C PHE A 36 -9.78 7.88 -7.48
N ILE A 37 -8.70 7.17 -7.17
CA ILE A 37 -8.32 5.93 -7.82
C ILE A 37 -7.91 4.87 -6.79
N SER A 38 -7.97 3.61 -7.17
CA SER A 38 -7.50 2.46 -6.39
C SER A 38 -6.61 1.54 -7.23
N GLY A 39 -5.82 0.69 -6.55
CA GLY A 39 -4.93 -0.27 -7.20
C GLY A 39 -3.66 0.34 -7.80
N ILE A 40 -3.14 1.41 -7.19
CA ILE A 40 -1.95 2.12 -7.69
C ILE A 40 -0.68 1.72 -6.92
N ASP A 41 0.46 1.79 -7.60
CA ASP A 41 1.81 1.48 -7.10
C ASP A 41 2.73 2.72 -7.04
N LEU A 42 2.16 3.91 -6.78
CA LEU A 42 2.89 5.17 -6.71
C LEU A 42 3.15 5.63 -5.28
N LEU A 43 4.30 6.27 -5.06
CA LEU A 43 4.59 6.98 -3.82
C LEU A 43 3.87 8.34 -3.80
N ASN A 44 3.54 8.82 -2.60
CA ASN A 44 2.98 10.16 -2.43
C ASN A 44 3.92 11.23 -3.05
N GLY A 45 3.35 12.17 -3.80
CA GLY A 45 4.09 13.20 -4.51
C GLY A 45 4.71 12.76 -5.85
N THR A 46 4.47 11.52 -6.30
CA THR A 46 4.93 11.09 -7.64
C THR A 46 4.28 11.96 -8.72
N PRO A 47 5.05 12.64 -9.59
CA PRO A 47 4.49 13.47 -10.66
C PRO A 47 3.72 12.65 -11.69
N ILE A 48 2.52 13.13 -12.05
CA ILE A 48 1.71 12.55 -13.13
C ILE A 48 1.96 13.34 -14.41
N ILE A 49 2.38 12.64 -15.47
CA ILE A 49 2.75 13.25 -16.75
C ILE A 49 1.66 13.17 -17.81
N ASP A 50 0.78 12.17 -17.71
CA ASP A 50 -0.26 11.87 -18.70
C ASP A 50 -1.36 11.00 -18.09
N ILE A 51 -2.58 11.11 -18.61
CA ILE A 51 -3.76 10.33 -18.20
C ILE A 51 -4.49 9.92 -19.48
N LYS A 52 -4.67 8.61 -19.67
CA LYS A 52 -5.35 8.05 -20.85
C LYS A 52 -6.46 7.08 -20.42
N PRO A 53 -7.56 7.00 -21.19
CA PRO A 53 -8.58 5.99 -20.94
C PRO A 53 -8.00 4.60 -21.21
N TYR A 54 -8.27 3.66 -20.30
CA TYR A 54 -8.00 2.24 -20.53
C TYR A 54 -9.01 1.71 -21.56
N HIS A 55 -8.52 1.15 -22.67
CA HIS A 55 -9.36 0.70 -23.77
C HIS A 55 -9.55 -0.81 -23.75
N ILE A 56 -10.67 -1.30 -24.30
CA ILE A 56 -10.94 -2.75 -24.38
C ILE A 56 -9.86 -3.50 -25.17
N CYS A 57 -9.22 -2.83 -26.14
CA CYS A 57 -8.10 -3.38 -26.90
C CYS A 57 -6.81 -3.57 -26.07
N ASP A 58 -6.74 -3.03 -24.86
CA ASP A 58 -5.62 -3.25 -23.94
C ASP A 58 -5.78 -4.53 -23.11
N ILE A 59 -6.97 -5.16 -23.15
CA ILE A 59 -7.25 -6.42 -22.45
C ILE A 59 -6.65 -7.57 -23.27
N ILE A 60 -5.79 -8.36 -22.63
CA ILE A 60 -5.27 -9.62 -23.17
C ILE A 60 -5.92 -10.76 -22.40
N ASP A 61 -6.48 -11.73 -23.11
CA ASP A 61 -7.07 -12.91 -22.50
C ASP A 61 -6.02 -13.71 -21.74
N LYS A 62 -6.37 -14.19 -20.54
CA LYS A 62 -5.45 -14.91 -19.67
C LYS A 62 -4.85 -16.16 -20.33
N GLU A 63 -5.63 -16.79 -21.21
CA GLU A 63 -5.24 -18.00 -21.94
C GLU A 63 -4.17 -17.71 -23.01
N GLU A 64 -4.12 -16.48 -23.52
CA GLU A 64 -3.13 -16.02 -24.51
C GLU A 64 -1.89 -15.40 -23.86
N LEU A 65 -1.91 -15.22 -22.53
CA LEU A 65 -0.87 -14.52 -21.80
C LEU A 65 0.42 -15.37 -21.71
N LEU A 66 1.38 -15.08 -22.57
CA LEU A 66 2.74 -15.65 -22.49
C LEU A 66 3.63 -14.76 -21.62
N CYS A 67 3.88 -15.19 -20.39
CA CYS A 67 4.89 -14.56 -19.52
C CYS A 67 6.17 -15.40 -19.47
N PRO A 68 7.36 -14.77 -19.51
CA PRO A 68 8.61 -15.49 -19.27
C PRO A 68 8.55 -16.21 -17.92
N ARG A 69 8.99 -17.46 -17.89
CA ARG A 69 8.91 -18.33 -16.72
C ARG A 69 9.48 -17.70 -15.45
N TRP A 70 10.58 -16.96 -15.56
CA TRP A 70 11.21 -16.26 -14.43
C TRP A 70 10.35 -15.16 -13.79
N VAL A 71 9.31 -14.67 -14.49
CA VAL A 71 8.31 -13.73 -13.94
C VAL A 71 7.26 -14.48 -13.12
N VAL A 72 6.86 -15.66 -13.59
CA VAL A 72 5.75 -16.46 -13.02
C VAL A 72 6.20 -17.34 -11.86
N ASP A 73 7.44 -17.86 -11.91
CA ASP A 73 8.01 -18.77 -10.91
C ASP A 73 8.15 -18.15 -9.50
N ASN A 74 7.88 -16.85 -9.32
CA ASN A 74 8.04 -16.11 -8.06
C ASN A 74 6.73 -15.69 -7.39
N ILE A 75 5.59 -16.25 -7.80
CA ILE A 75 4.32 -16.08 -7.08
C ILE A 75 4.32 -17.01 -5.86
N GLU A 76 5.31 -16.84 -4.97
CA GLU A 76 5.25 -17.45 -3.64
C GLU A 76 4.12 -16.78 -2.85
N GLY A 77 3.50 -17.55 -1.95
CA GLY A 77 2.24 -17.23 -1.30
C GLY A 77 2.24 -15.95 -0.46
N GLN A 78 1.04 -15.57 -0.03
CA GLN A 78 0.83 -14.48 0.93
C GLN A 78 1.33 -14.91 2.31
N PHE A 79 1.99 -14.00 3.03
CA PHE A 79 2.29 -14.23 4.44
C PHE A 79 1.00 -14.12 5.27
N LYS A 80 0.85 -14.99 6.27
CA LYS A 80 -0.27 -14.89 7.20
C LYS A 80 0.01 -13.77 8.20
N VAL A 81 -0.76 -12.69 8.13
CA VAL A 81 -0.59 -11.56 9.06
C VAL A 81 -1.40 -11.81 10.34
N SER A 82 -0.77 -11.57 11.48
CA SER A 82 -1.35 -11.63 12.81
C SER A 82 -1.22 -10.29 13.49
N ILE A 83 -2.34 -9.76 13.98
CA ILE A 83 -2.41 -8.48 14.68
C ILE A 83 -2.81 -8.77 16.13
N PRO A 84 -1.91 -8.63 17.12
CA PRO A 84 -2.23 -8.88 18.52
C PRO A 84 -3.32 -7.92 19.04
N ASN A 85 -4.15 -8.40 19.97
CA ASN A 85 -5.23 -7.60 20.58
C ASN A 85 -4.70 -6.34 21.28
N GLU A 86 -3.47 -6.36 21.80
CA GLU A 86 -2.82 -5.19 22.41
C GLU A 86 -2.66 -4.04 21.41
N ILE A 87 -2.30 -4.37 20.15
CA ILE A 87 -2.15 -3.39 19.07
C ILE A 87 -3.51 -2.84 18.63
N LEU A 88 -4.54 -3.70 18.58
CA LEU A 88 -5.91 -3.26 18.32
C LEU A 88 -6.40 -2.27 19.37
N ASN A 89 -6.17 -2.56 20.65
CA ASN A 89 -6.52 -1.66 21.75
C ASN A 89 -5.72 -0.35 21.70
N LYS A 90 -4.45 -0.40 21.28
CA LYS A 90 -3.61 0.79 21.09
C LYS A 90 -4.15 1.65 19.94
N LEU A 91 -4.51 1.03 18.81
CA LEU A 91 -5.14 1.70 17.68
C LEU A 91 -6.43 2.38 18.12
N ASP A 92 -7.30 1.67 18.85
CA ASP A 92 -8.59 2.20 19.31
C ASP A 92 -8.38 3.46 20.19
N LYS A 93 -7.43 3.43 21.14
CA LYS A 93 -7.06 4.60 21.95
C LYS A 93 -6.52 5.77 21.11
N ILE A 94 -5.69 5.49 20.10
CA ILE A 94 -5.15 6.52 19.20
C ILE A 94 -6.30 7.13 18.38
N THR A 95 -7.22 6.32 17.89
CA THR A 95 -8.35 6.79 17.08
C THR A 95 -9.33 7.63 17.89
N GLU A 96 -9.69 7.21 19.10
CA GLU A 96 -10.57 7.97 20.01
C GLU A 96 -9.94 9.31 20.41
N LYS A 97 -8.66 9.31 20.80
CA LYS A 97 -7.96 10.53 21.22
C LYS A 97 -7.90 11.58 20.12
N ASN A 98 -7.75 11.15 18.87
CA ASN A 98 -7.54 12.06 17.73
C ASN A 98 -8.82 12.27 16.88
N GLY A 99 -9.94 11.62 17.23
CA GLY A 99 -11.18 11.68 16.45
C GLY A 99 -11.06 11.07 15.04
N LEU A 100 -10.20 10.06 14.88
CA LEU A 100 -9.88 9.42 13.61
C LEU A 100 -10.64 8.09 13.46
N LEU A 101 -10.89 7.61 12.23
CA LEU A 101 -11.45 6.27 11.95
C LEU A 101 -12.79 5.92 12.64
N SER A 102 -13.67 6.90 12.88
CA SER A 102 -15.01 6.67 13.46
C SER A 102 -15.81 5.64 12.65
N GLN A 103 -16.54 4.74 13.32
CA GLN A 103 -17.37 3.68 12.70
C GLN A 103 -18.47 4.20 11.76
N GLU A 104 -18.81 5.49 11.82
CA GLU A 104 -19.76 6.07 10.89
C GLU A 104 -19.19 6.06 9.48
N LYS A 105 -19.82 5.29 8.58
CA LYS A 105 -19.63 5.40 7.13
C LYS A 105 -19.63 6.88 6.76
N ILE A 106 -18.44 7.44 6.53
CA ILE A 106 -18.33 8.78 5.97
C ILE A 106 -18.90 8.65 4.56
N ASN A 107 -20.17 9.06 4.41
CA ASN A 107 -20.83 9.12 3.13
C ASN A 107 -20.07 10.20 2.35
N MET A 108 -19.13 9.76 1.51
CA MET A 108 -18.20 10.62 0.76
C MET A 108 -18.93 11.57 -0.21
N HIS A 109 -20.23 11.36 -0.41
CA HIS A 109 -21.07 12.24 -1.20
C HIS A 109 -21.46 13.49 -0.39
N GLU A 110 -20.72 14.56 -0.72
CA GLU A 110 -21.22 15.93 -0.89
C GLU A 110 -21.06 16.99 0.23
N LYS A 111 -20.84 16.67 1.51
CA LYS A 111 -20.75 17.77 2.53
C LYS A 111 -19.45 17.92 3.35
N LYS A 112 -18.74 16.84 3.72
CA LYS A 112 -17.52 16.96 4.58
C LYS A 112 -16.21 17.25 3.83
N LEU A 113 -16.19 17.11 2.51
CA LEU A 113 -14.97 17.31 1.71
C LEU A 113 -14.49 18.76 1.69
N ASN A 114 -15.39 19.75 1.85
CA ASN A 114 -15.00 21.17 1.91
C ASN A 114 -14.36 21.56 3.25
N GLU A 115 -14.77 20.94 4.35
CA GLU A 115 -14.13 21.14 5.66
C GLU A 115 -12.74 20.49 5.71
N LEU A 116 -12.56 19.35 5.04
CA LEU A 116 -11.24 18.73 4.87
C LEU A 116 -10.28 19.58 4.00
N ARG A 117 -10.83 20.44 3.12
CA ARG A 117 -10.06 21.36 2.24
C ARG A 117 -9.46 22.55 2.99
N SER A 118 -9.97 22.94 4.17
CA SER A 118 -9.47 24.11 4.92
C SER A 118 -8.20 23.83 5.75
N PHE A 119 -7.78 22.57 5.90
CA PHE A 119 -6.68 22.18 6.78
C PHE A 119 -5.27 22.21 6.17
N GLY A 120 -5.10 22.78 4.97
CA GLY A 120 -3.80 23.31 4.51
C GLY A 120 -2.57 22.42 4.75
N GLY A 121 -2.65 21.12 4.44
CA GLY A 121 -1.48 20.23 4.37
C GLY A 121 -0.77 19.87 5.69
N LYS A 122 -1.29 20.25 6.86
CA LYS A 122 -0.68 19.96 8.19
C LYS A 122 -1.59 19.14 9.11
N TRP A 123 -2.04 17.99 8.63
CA TRP A 123 -2.77 17.03 9.45
C TRP A 123 -2.35 15.60 9.05
N PRO A 124 -2.35 14.62 9.97
CA PRO A 124 -2.11 13.25 9.59
C PRO A 124 -3.18 12.83 8.59
N PHE A 125 -2.78 12.66 7.33
CA PHE A 125 -3.67 12.22 6.27
C PHE A 125 -4.00 10.76 6.54
N ILE A 126 -5.10 10.48 7.22
CA ILE A 126 -5.68 9.15 7.27
C ILE A 126 -6.67 9.07 6.12
N PHE A 127 -6.31 8.35 5.06
CA PHE A 127 -7.18 8.17 3.90
C PHE A 127 -8.23 7.06 4.09
N PHE A 128 -8.13 6.29 5.18
CA PHE A 128 -9.04 5.20 5.50
C PHE A 128 -10.38 5.72 6.05
N LYS A 129 -11.48 5.19 5.51
CA LYS A 129 -12.85 5.56 5.90
C LYS A 129 -13.28 4.87 7.18
N SER A 130 -12.64 3.76 7.53
CA SER A 130 -12.96 2.99 8.73
C SER A 130 -11.76 2.25 9.29
N ARG A 131 -11.86 1.86 10.56
CA ARG A 131 -10.93 0.95 11.22
C ARG A 131 -10.72 -0.35 10.44
N ILE A 132 -11.79 -0.92 9.89
CA ILE A 132 -11.73 -2.19 9.16
C ILE A 132 -10.90 -2.02 7.89
N GLU A 133 -11.16 -0.98 7.11
CA GLU A 133 -10.42 -0.69 5.87
C GLU A 133 -8.93 -0.45 6.12
N PHE A 134 -8.59 0.23 7.22
CA PHE A 134 -7.20 0.38 7.64
C PHE A 134 -6.55 -0.98 7.92
N LEU A 135 -7.16 -1.82 8.75
CA LEU A 135 -6.63 -3.14 9.10
C LEU A 135 -6.51 -4.06 7.89
N GLU A 136 -7.47 -4.03 6.97
CA GLU A 136 -7.43 -4.74 5.69
C GLU A 136 -6.24 -4.28 4.85
N THR A 137 -6.01 -2.97 4.76
CA THR A 137 -4.89 -2.40 4.01
C THR A 137 -3.54 -2.78 4.63
N VAL A 138 -3.42 -2.72 5.96
CA VAL A 138 -2.21 -3.15 6.67
C VAL A 138 -1.95 -4.64 6.44
N THR A 139 -2.99 -5.46 6.58
CA THR A 139 -2.93 -6.91 6.33
C THR A 139 -2.49 -7.21 4.90
N GLN A 140 -3.09 -6.54 3.91
CA GLN A 140 -2.75 -6.71 2.51
C GLN A 140 -1.31 -6.24 2.23
N SER A 141 -0.92 -5.08 2.75
CA SER A 141 0.41 -4.51 2.51
C SER A 141 1.51 -5.43 3.07
N LEU A 142 1.31 -5.96 4.28
CA LEU A 142 2.27 -6.86 4.93
C LEU A 142 2.24 -8.28 4.35
N SER A 143 1.10 -8.77 3.86
CA SER A 143 1.01 -10.11 3.27
C SER A 143 1.75 -10.23 1.93
N TYR A 144 1.92 -9.11 1.21
CA TYR A 144 2.66 -9.02 -0.05
C TYR A 144 4.06 -8.39 0.10
N ASP A 145 4.54 -8.14 1.32
CA ASP A 145 5.82 -7.47 1.51
C ASP A 145 6.98 -8.31 0.99
N VAL A 146 7.64 -7.79 -0.05
CA VAL A 146 8.77 -8.44 -0.72
C VAL A 146 10.03 -8.52 0.15
N ARG A 147 10.14 -7.70 1.20
CA ARG A 147 11.26 -7.74 2.14
C ARG A 147 11.27 -9.03 2.95
N CYS A 148 10.10 -9.64 3.16
CA CYS A 148 9.98 -10.98 3.74
C CYS A 148 10.66 -12.08 2.91
N ARG A 149 11.07 -11.78 1.66
CA ARG A 149 11.64 -12.77 0.73
C ARG A 149 13.13 -12.60 0.49
N GLN A 150 13.74 -11.52 0.96
CA GLN A 150 15.18 -11.29 0.83
C GLN A 150 15.86 -11.50 2.17
N ARG A 151 16.60 -12.61 2.30
CA ARG A 151 17.52 -12.85 3.42
C ARG A 151 18.60 -11.77 3.43
N LYS A 152 18.35 -10.69 4.16
CA LYS A 152 19.40 -9.86 4.71
C LYS A 152 19.40 -10.10 6.20
N ILE A 153 20.52 -10.58 6.71
CA ILE A 153 20.78 -10.65 8.15
C ILE A 153 20.77 -9.18 8.61
N ASN A 154 19.66 -8.73 9.17
CA ASN A 154 19.56 -7.39 9.74
C ASN A 154 20.26 -7.40 11.09
N GLU A 155 21.16 -6.43 11.30
CA GLU A 155 21.83 -6.17 12.59
C GLU A 155 20.82 -5.77 13.70
N TYR A 156 19.58 -5.42 13.32
CA TYR A 156 18.50 -4.91 14.18
C TYR A 156 17.56 -5.99 14.76
N GLY A 157 17.97 -7.26 14.81
CA GLY A 157 17.22 -8.30 15.52
C GLY A 157 15.85 -8.66 14.91
N GLY A 158 15.67 -8.47 13.60
CA GLY A 158 14.49 -8.94 12.87
C GLY A 158 13.20 -8.13 13.04
N ILE A 159 13.27 -6.91 13.58
CA ILE A 159 12.15 -5.96 13.60
C ILE A 159 12.21 -5.10 12.33
N TYR A 160 11.10 -5.06 11.61
CA TYR A 160 10.90 -4.28 10.40
C TYR A 160 9.89 -3.16 10.64
N GLN A 161 9.96 -2.14 9.79
CA GLN A 161 9.14 -0.95 9.90
C GLN A 161 8.56 -0.61 8.52
N ILE A 162 7.28 -0.22 8.50
CA ILE A 162 6.61 0.33 7.34
C ILE A 162 5.79 1.54 7.77
N ARG A 163 5.75 2.56 6.90
CA ARG A 163 4.87 3.71 7.08
C ARG A 163 3.70 3.57 6.12
N ILE A 164 2.49 3.54 6.66
CA ILE A 164 1.24 3.57 5.91
C ILE A 164 0.51 4.83 6.36
N ASP A 165 0.37 5.79 5.45
CA ASP A 165 -0.14 7.12 5.77
C ASP A 165 0.66 7.78 6.92
N SER A 166 -0.05 8.12 7.99
CA SER A 166 0.51 8.71 9.20
C SER A 166 0.79 7.67 10.28
N PHE A 167 0.59 6.38 10.00
CA PHE A 167 0.91 5.31 10.92
C PHE A 167 2.28 4.72 10.59
N GLU A 168 3.07 4.59 11.64
CA GLU A 168 4.28 3.79 11.67
C GLU A 168 3.95 2.44 12.28
N ILE A 169 4.26 1.38 11.54
CA ILE A 169 3.90 0.01 11.89
C ILE A 169 5.17 -0.79 11.98
N HIS A 170 5.41 -1.36 13.16
CA HIS A 170 6.54 -2.25 13.43
C HIS A 170 6.06 -3.69 13.41
N TYR A 171 6.81 -4.57 12.77
CA TYR A 171 6.44 -5.96 12.61
C TYR A 171 7.65 -6.88 12.58
N LYS A 172 7.43 -8.14 12.94
CA LYS A 172 8.39 -9.24 12.82
C LYS A 172 7.91 -10.23 11.78
N ILE A 173 8.87 -10.86 11.13
CA ILE A 173 8.63 -11.87 10.10
C ILE A 173 9.17 -13.18 10.65
N ASP A 174 8.29 -14.16 10.79
CA ASP A 174 8.65 -15.55 11.08
C ASP A 174 8.63 -16.33 9.76
N GLU A 175 9.82 -16.55 9.21
CA GLU A 175 10.02 -17.25 7.95
C GLU A 175 9.68 -18.75 8.05
N GLU A 176 9.83 -19.39 9.21
CA GLU A 176 9.55 -20.82 9.39
C GLU A 176 8.05 -21.09 9.34
N SER A 177 7.24 -20.19 9.92
CA SER A 177 5.78 -20.30 9.94
C SER A 177 5.07 -19.49 8.86
N ASN A 178 5.80 -18.82 7.97
CA ASN A 178 5.29 -17.92 6.92
C ASN A 178 4.30 -16.87 7.50
N LYS A 179 4.64 -16.33 8.67
CA LYS A 179 3.79 -15.45 9.47
C LYS A 179 4.43 -14.08 9.64
N VAL A 180 3.61 -13.04 9.52
CA VAL A 180 3.99 -11.67 9.87
C VAL A 180 3.21 -11.26 11.11
N GLU A 181 3.90 -10.75 12.12
CA GLU A 181 3.27 -10.33 13.38
C GLU A 181 3.59 -8.87 13.66
N LEU A 182 2.55 -8.06 13.88
CA LEU A 182 2.73 -6.67 14.27
C LEU A 182 3.22 -6.61 15.71
N THR A 183 4.29 -5.86 15.94
CA THR A 183 4.87 -5.64 17.27
C THR A 183 4.51 -4.29 17.85
N ASP A 184 4.33 -3.27 17.01
CA ASP A 184 3.93 -1.94 17.47
C ASP A 184 3.22 -1.13 16.38
N LEU A 185 2.47 -0.11 16.80
CA LEU A 185 1.80 0.84 15.92
C LEU A 185 1.76 2.22 16.58
N ASP A 186 2.24 3.24 15.88
CA ASP A 186 2.24 4.62 16.35
C ASP A 186 1.73 5.60 15.28
N LEU A 187 1.12 6.69 15.73
CA LEU A 187 0.70 7.79 14.86
C LEU A 187 1.80 8.85 14.81
N ILE A 188 2.43 9.01 13.66
CA ILE A 188 3.35 10.11 13.39
C ILE A 188 2.53 11.33 12.96
N VAL A 189 2.48 12.33 13.83
CA VAL A 189 1.97 13.66 13.48
C VAL A 189 3.14 14.47 12.91
N ALA A 190 3.07 14.79 11.62
CA ALA A 190 4.04 15.65 10.93
C ALA A 190 3.70 17.14 11.09
#